data_AF-R0INL3-F1
#
_entry.id   AF-R0INL3-F1
#
_cell.length_a   1.000
_cell.length_b   1.000
_cell.length_c   1.000
_cell.angle_alpha   90.00
_cell.angle_beta   90.00
_cell.angle_gamma   90.00
#
_symmetry.space_group_name_H-M   'P 1'
#
loop_
_entity.id
_entity.type
_entity.pdbx_description
1 polymer ?
#
loop_
_entity_poly.entity_id
_entity_poly.type
_entity_poly.pdbx_seq_one_letter_code
_entity_poly.pdbx_strand_id
1 'polypeptide(L)'
;MGQAFYGFPVPFNSTNSPNSLSFSTSFVFSIDAPGHGLTFLISPSMDFTQAMPSQFLGLFNTSNNGNSTNRILAVEFDTVKSNEFLDIDDNHVGIDVNGLVSVESAPAAFFSNKQSKNISLKLSSKDPIRAWIEYNGGEMLLNVTLAPLDTSKPKFPLLSRKMNLSEIFLGKMYVGFSASTGNITGNHYVTGWSFSREGKAKDFDLALLPSLSTPSPSDFDDFDPFSSSDPSPDSATVNPYRTKVVIICTLAIMIFMI
;
A
#
# COMPACT_ATOMS: atom_id res chain seq x y z
N MET A 1 1.71 -3.99 -12.56
CA MET A 1 1.02 -4.14 -11.25
C MET A 1 1.67 -5.28 -10.48
N GLY A 2 1.47 -5.34 -9.17
CA GLY A 2 1.90 -6.45 -8.33
C GLY A 2 1.22 -6.42 -6.97
N GLN A 3 1.12 -7.58 -6.34
CA GLN A 3 0.50 -7.76 -5.04
C GLN A 3 1.43 -8.53 -4.09
N ALA A 4 1.33 -8.22 -2.81
CA ALA A 4 2.13 -8.83 -1.74
C ALA A 4 1.25 -9.07 -0.51
N PHE A 5 1.10 -10.32 -0.09
CA PHE A 5 0.22 -10.68 1.02
C PHE A 5 0.97 -11.35 2.17
N TYR A 6 0.44 -11.17 3.37
CA TYR A 6 0.70 -12.10 4.45
C TYR A 6 0.11 -13.47 4.09
N GLY A 7 0.95 -14.51 4.11
CA GLY A 7 0.62 -15.81 3.50
C GLY A 7 -0.50 -16.60 4.19
N PHE A 8 -0.95 -16.18 5.38
CA PHE A 8 -2.02 -16.85 6.11
C PHE A 8 -3.22 -15.93 6.30
N PRO A 9 -4.45 -16.44 6.19
CA PRO A 9 -5.63 -15.63 6.46
C PRO A 9 -5.71 -15.25 7.94
N VAL A 10 -6.04 -14.00 8.20
CA VAL A 10 -6.31 -13.44 9.53
C VAL A 10 -7.79 -13.67 9.86
N PRO A 11 -8.13 -14.17 11.05
CA PRO A 11 -9.52 -14.32 11.46
C PRO A 11 -10.10 -12.95 11.85
N PHE A 12 -11.15 -12.50 11.17
CA PHE A 12 -11.87 -11.26 11.46
C PHE A 12 -13.23 -11.50 12.12
N ASN A 13 -13.59 -12.75 12.41
CA ASN A 13 -14.71 -13.06 13.29
C ASN A 13 -14.32 -12.86 14.76
N SER A 14 -15.22 -12.28 15.55
CA SER A 14 -15.14 -12.32 17.02
C SER A 14 -16.12 -13.38 17.51
N THR A 15 -15.62 -14.42 18.18
CA THR A 15 -16.47 -15.47 18.76
C THR A 15 -17.29 -14.96 19.94
N ASN A 16 -16.93 -13.80 20.51
CA ASN A 16 -17.50 -13.30 21.75
C ASN A 16 -18.30 -11.99 21.59
N SER A 17 -18.09 -11.22 20.51
CA SER A 17 -18.89 -10.01 20.19
C SER A 17 -18.62 -9.53 18.76
N PRO A 18 -19.58 -9.61 17.82
CA PRO A 18 -19.37 -9.22 16.42
C PRO A 18 -18.91 -7.76 16.20
N ASN A 19 -19.10 -6.90 17.21
CA ASN A 19 -18.69 -5.48 17.20
C ASN A 19 -17.35 -5.20 17.91
N SER A 20 -16.59 -6.22 18.34
CA SER A 20 -15.32 -6.02 19.07
C SER A 20 -14.08 -6.05 18.18
N LEU A 21 -14.23 -6.32 16.89
CA LEU A 21 -13.11 -6.47 15.97
C LEU A 21 -12.40 -5.12 15.80
N SER A 22 -11.16 -5.05 16.26
CA SER A 22 -10.27 -3.92 15.97
C SER A 22 -9.10 -4.42 15.14
N PHE A 23 -8.40 -3.52 14.46
CA PHE A 23 -7.08 -3.84 13.94
C PHE A 23 -6.27 -2.56 13.85
N SER A 24 -4.96 -2.72 13.75
CA SER A 24 -4.06 -1.64 13.40
C SER A 24 -2.94 -2.16 12.52
N THR A 25 -2.48 -1.32 11.62
CA THR A 25 -1.33 -1.59 10.78
C THR A 25 -0.47 -0.33 10.70
N SER A 26 0.84 -0.52 10.62
CA SER A 26 1.78 0.55 10.32
C SER A 26 2.81 0.05 9.33
N PHE A 27 3.12 0.86 8.35
CA PHE A 27 4.12 0.53 7.35
C PHE A 27 4.84 1.79 6.87
N VAL A 28 6.05 1.60 6.37
CA VAL A 28 6.84 2.63 5.70
C VAL A 28 6.87 2.32 4.22
N PHE A 29 6.53 3.31 3.42
CA PHE A 29 6.51 3.21 1.97
C PHE A 29 7.16 4.41 1.28
N SER A 30 7.52 4.21 0.02
CA SER A 30 8.01 5.28 -0.87
C SER A 30 7.48 5.03 -2.28
N ILE A 31 7.12 6.11 -2.97
CA ILE A 31 6.70 6.08 -4.37
C ILE A 31 7.61 7.05 -5.14
N ASP A 32 8.33 6.56 -6.15
CA ASP A 32 9.38 7.35 -6.81
C ASP A 32 8.90 8.18 -8.02
N ALA A 33 7.73 7.88 -8.56
CA ALA A 33 7.11 8.61 -9.67
C ALA A 33 5.58 8.47 -9.65
N PRO A 34 4.83 9.41 -10.24
CA PRO A 34 3.37 9.40 -10.28
C PRO A 34 2.86 8.33 -11.26
N GLY A 35 2.81 7.10 -10.76
CA GLY A 35 2.54 5.90 -11.55
C GLY A 35 1.12 5.35 -11.38
N HIS A 36 0.20 6.03 -10.70
CA HIS A 36 -1.06 5.55 -10.09
C HIS A 36 -0.91 5.36 -8.60
N GLY A 37 -0.62 4.18 -8.06
CA GLY A 37 -0.45 4.14 -6.62
C GLY A 37 -0.18 2.80 -5.97
N LEU A 38 -0.14 2.88 -4.65
CA LEU A 38 -0.02 1.79 -3.70
C LEU A 38 -1.30 1.72 -2.87
N THR A 39 -1.72 0.51 -2.51
CA THR A 39 -2.82 0.29 -1.58
C THR A 39 -2.40 -0.66 -0.48
N PHE A 40 -2.84 -0.39 0.75
CA PHE A 40 -2.98 -1.43 1.77
C PHE A 40 -4.40 -2.00 1.65
N LEU A 41 -4.55 -3.32 1.61
CA LEU A 41 -5.86 -3.95 1.42
C LEU A 41 -6.12 -5.10 2.39
N ILE A 42 -7.41 -5.29 2.66
CA ILE A 42 -7.99 -6.45 3.34
C ILE A 42 -9.04 -7.05 2.41
N SER A 43 -8.87 -8.33 2.06
CA SER A 43 -9.67 -9.00 1.02
C SER A 43 -9.93 -10.48 1.34
N PRO A 44 -10.98 -11.10 0.77
CA PRO A 44 -11.29 -12.51 1.06
C PRO A 44 -10.35 -13.50 0.34
N SER A 45 -9.54 -13.03 -0.62
CA SER A 45 -8.67 -13.85 -1.47
C SER A 45 -7.36 -13.12 -1.78
N MET A 46 -6.28 -13.85 -2.03
CA MET A 46 -5.03 -13.30 -2.59
C MET A 46 -5.02 -13.34 -4.13
N ASP A 47 -6.07 -13.89 -4.76
CA ASP A 47 -6.19 -14.00 -6.22
C ASP A 47 -6.69 -12.69 -6.83
N PHE A 48 -5.77 -11.96 -7.45
CA PHE A 48 -6.02 -10.75 -8.23
C PHE A 48 -5.63 -10.94 -9.70
N THR A 49 -5.67 -12.18 -10.22
CA THR A 49 -5.28 -12.49 -11.60
C THR A 49 -6.13 -11.76 -12.66
N GLN A 50 -7.38 -11.43 -12.31
CA GLN A 50 -8.31 -10.69 -13.17
C GLN A 50 -8.29 -9.17 -12.93
N ALA A 51 -7.45 -8.67 -12.02
CA ALA A 51 -7.33 -7.24 -11.78
C ALA A 51 -6.57 -6.55 -12.92
N MET A 52 -6.88 -5.28 -13.15
CA MET A 52 -6.24 -4.46 -14.17
C MET A 52 -5.15 -3.57 -13.55
N PRO A 53 -4.11 -3.21 -14.33
CA PRO A 53 -3.11 -2.24 -13.90
C PRO A 53 -3.68 -0.81 -13.96
N SER A 54 -2.79 0.19 -13.91
CA SER A 54 -3.13 1.60 -14.04
C SER A 54 -4.13 2.08 -12.98
N GLN A 55 -5.16 2.83 -13.35
CA GLN A 55 -6.14 3.40 -12.41
C GLN A 55 -6.90 2.34 -11.60
N PHE A 56 -6.85 1.06 -11.98
CA PHE A 56 -7.50 -0.02 -11.23
C PHE A 56 -6.71 -0.51 -10.00
N LEU A 57 -5.53 0.06 -9.75
CA LEU A 57 -4.66 -0.20 -8.59
C LEU A 57 -4.30 -1.68 -8.36
N GLY A 58 -4.48 -2.54 -9.36
CA GLY A 58 -4.32 -3.99 -9.22
C GLY A 58 -5.37 -4.64 -8.31
N LEU A 59 -6.50 -3.97 -8.08
CA LEU A 59 -7.58 -4.42 -7.19
C LEU A 59 -8.82 -4.90 -7.96
N PHE A 60 -9.21 -4.16 -9.00
CA PHE A 60 -10.47 -4.36 -9.71
C PHE A 60 -10.26 -4.43 -11.23
N ASN A 61 -11.34 -4.65 -11.95
CA ASN A 61 -11.44 -4.49 -13.39
C ASN A 61 -12.76 -3.81 -13.75
N THR A 62 -13.00 -3.58 -15.03
CA THR A 62 -14.20 -2.90 -15.53
C THR A 62 -15.52 -3.58 -15.15
N SER A 63 -15.50 -4.90 -14.89
CA SER A 63 -16.70 -5.70 -14.60
C SER A 63 -17.03 -5.81 -13.11
N ASN A 64 -16.05 -5.68 -12.23
CA ASN A 64 -16.24 -5.85 -10.79
C ASN A 64 -16.02 -4.56 -9.98
N ASN A 65 -15.54 -3.45 -10.57
CA ASN A 65 -15.38 -2.19 -9.86
C ASN A 65 -16.72 -1.70 -9.26
N GLY A 66 -16.78 -1.56 -7.94
CA GLY A 66 -17.99 -1.17 -7.21
C GLY A 66 -18.94 -2.32 -6.84
N ASN A 67 -18.61 -3.57 -7.17
CA ASN A 67 -19.45 -4.72 -6.85
C ASN A 67 -19.31 -5.12 -5.37
N SER A 68 -20.41 -5.07 -4.62
CA SER A 68 -20.45 -5.40 -3.19
C SER A 68 -20.01 -6.84 -2.85
N THR A 69 -20.01 -7.75 -3.83
CA THR A 69 -19.50 -9.13 -3.63
C THR A 69 -17.97 -9.19 -3.51
N ASN A 70 -17.24 -8.13 -3.86
CA ASN A 70 -15.78 -8.09 -3.75
C ASN A 70 -15.32 -8.27 -2.30
N ARG A 71 -16.04 -7.67 -1.34
CA ARG A 71 -15.72 -7.68 0.10
C ARG A 71 -14.30 -7.13 0.39
N ILE A 72 -13.90 -6.09 -0.33
CA ILE A 72 -12.56 -5.49 -0.23
C ILE A 72 -12.66 -4.15 0.50
N LEU A 73 -11.80 -3.96 1.49
CA LEU A 73 -11.42 -2.65 2.02
C LEU A 73 -9.99 -2.36 1.52
N ALA A 74 -9.77 -1.19 0.94
CA ALA A 74 -8.43 -0.71 0.66
C ALA A 74 -8.25 0.73 1.17
N VAL A 75 -7.01 1.06 1.51
CA VAL A 75 -6.56 2.44 1.70
C VAL A 75 -5.55 2.71 0.62
N GLU A 76 -5.90 3.62 -0.29
CA GLU A 76 -5.11 3.99 -1.45
C GLU A 76 -4.22 5.19 -1.18
N PHE A 77 -3.07 5.20 -1.82
CA PHE A 77 -2.12 6.31 -1.91
C PHE A 77 -1.94 6.61 -3.40
N ASP A 78 -2.85 7.41 -3.94
CA ASP A 78 -2.95 7.68 -5.37
C ASP A 78 -2.16 8.95 -5.76
N THR A 79 -1.47 8.85 -6.88
CA THR A 79 -0.54 9.83 -7.44
C THR A 79 -0.94 10.29 -8.85
N VAL A 80 -2.12 9.88 -9.34
CA VAL A 80 -2.63 10.20 -10.67
C VAL A 80 -4.14 10.38 -10.61
N LYS A 81 -4.63 11.56 -11.01
CA LYS A 81 -6.06 11.83 -11.07
C LYS A 81 -6.77 11.04 -12.17
N SER A 82 -7.70 10.18 -11.78
CA SER A 82 -8.60 9.41 -12.63
C SER A 82 -10.02 10.00 -12.53
N ASN A 83 -10.42 10.81 -13.52
CA ASN A 83 -11.71 11.50 -13.49
C ASN A 83 -12.91 10.53 -13.46
N GLU A 84 -12.78 9.35 -14.07
CA GLU A 84 -13.79 8.30 -14.08
C GLU A 84 -14.08 7.71 -12.68
N PHE A 85 -13.14 7.85 -11.73
CA PHE A 85 -13.26 7.37 -10.36
C PHE A 85 -13.47 8.50 -9.34
N LEU A 86 -13.71 9.72 -9.84
CA LEU A 86 -14.03 10.90 -9.06
C LEU A 86 -12.91 11.34 -8.11
N ASP A 87 -11.67 11.05 -8.47
CA ASP A 87 -10.48 11.49 -7.74
C ASP A 87 -10.51 13.01 -7.53
N ILE A 88 -10.19 13.41 -6.31
CA ILE A 88 -10.24 14.81 -5.89
C ILE A 88 -9.07 15.62 -6.49
N ASP A 89 -7.90 15.00 -6.58
CA ASP A 89 -6.67 15.53 -7.17
C ASP A 89 -5.73 14.39 -7.60
N ASP A 90 -4.52 14.72 -8.05
CA ASP A 90 -3.48 13.77 -8.48
C ASP A 90 -2.51 13.37 -7.36
N ASN A 91 -2.87 13.58 -6.09
CA ASN A 91 -2.03 13.27 -4.93
C ASN A 91 -2.90 13.17 -3.66
N HIS A 92 -3.63 12.06 -3.52
CA HIS A 92 -4.57 11.88 -2.43
C HIS A 92 -4.43 10.53 -1.72
N VAL A 93 -5.01 10.48 -0.54
CA VAL A 93 -5.23 9.24 0.21
C VAL A 93 -6.74 8.99 0.23
N GLY A 94 -7.12 7.74 -0.01
CA GLY A 94 -8.51 7.33 -0.13
C GLY A 94 -8.84 6.09 0.71
N ILE A 95 -10.11 5.95 1.10
CA ILE A 95 -10.66 4.73 1.69
C ILE A 95 -11.64 4.15 0.66
N ASP A 96 -11.29 2.97 0.15
CA ASP A 96 -12.06 2.27 -0.87
C ASP A 96 -12.84 1.10 -0.29
N VAL A 97 -14.09 1.00 -0.68
CA VAL A 97 -14.97 -0.12 -0.30
C VAL A 97 -15.54 -0.73 -1.57
N ASN A 98 -15.04 -1.91 -1.94
CA ASN A 98 -15.49 -2.69 -3.10
C ASN A 98 -15.31 -2.05 -4.49
N GLY A 99 -14.77 -0.84 -4.58
CA GLY A 99 -14.47 -0.14 -5.83
C GLY A 99 -13.60 1.09 -5.59
N LEU A 100 -13.21 1.75 -6.68
CA LEU A 100 -12.22 2.82 -6.74
C LEU A 100 -12.80 4.23 -6.51
N VAL A 101 -14.12 4.34 -6.37
CA VAL A 101 -14.71 5.59 -5.90
C VAL A 101 -14.60 5.58 -4.38
N SER A 102 -13.57 6.25 -3.88
CA SER A 102 -13.30 6.42 -2.46
C SER A 102 -14.55 6.86 -1.67
N VAL A 103 -14.86 6.17 -0.57
CA VAL A 103 -15.96 6.57 0.34
C VAL A 103 -15.57 7.73 1.26
N GLU A 104 -14.28 8.02 1.35
CA GLU A 104 -13.66 9.13 2.06
C GLU A 104 -12.27 9.36 1.47
N SER A 105 -11.92 10.60 1.12
CA SER A 105 -10.60 10.93 0.58
C SER A 105 -10.18 12.35 0.93
N ALA A 106 -8.87 12.59 0.94
CA ALA A 106 -8.30 13.91 1.16
C ALA A 106 -6.95 14.04 0.44
N PRO A 107 -6.57 15.27 0.02
CA PRO A 107 -5.23 15.53 -0.50
C PRO A 107 -4.18 15.05 0.50
N ALA A 108 -3.11 14.42 0.02
CA ALA A 108 -2.12 13.85 0.91
C ALA A 108 -1.47 14.94 1.79
N ALA A 109 -1.62 14.80 3.10
CA ALA A 109 -1.13 15.75 4.09
C ALA A 109 -0.99 15.07 5.45
N PHE A 110 -0.26 15.70 6.36
CA PHE A 110 -0.20 15.31 7.76
C PHE A 110 -0.43 16.50 8.69
N PHE A 111 -1.04 16.24 9.84
CA PHE A 111 -1.14 17.27 10.89
C PHE A 111 0.20 17.39 11.63
N SER A 112 0.86 18.53 11.53
CA SER A 112 2.06 18.82 12.31
C SER A 112 1.71 19.21 13.73
N ASN A 113 2.01 18.33 14.69
CA ASN A 113 1.80 18.61 16.12
C ASN A 113 2.58 19.86 16.60
N LYS A 114 3.73 20.15 15.98
CA LYS A 114 4.57 21.31 16.32
C LYS A 114 4.00 22.62 15.80
N GLN A 115 3.44 22.61 14.58
CA GLN A 115 2.92 23.81 13.91
C GLN A 115 1.41 23.97 14.06
N SER A 116 0.72 22.98 14.63
CA SER A 116 -0.74 22.92 14.80
C SER A 116 -1.51 23.16 13.50
N LYS A 117 -1.03 22.62 12.38
CA LYS A 117 -1.67 22.74 11.05
C LYS A 117 -1.37 21.53 10.17
N ASN A 118 -2.19 21.35 9.13
CA ASN A 118 -1.92 20.39 8.08
C ASN A 118 -0.77 20.88 7.18
N ILE A 119 0.13 19.97 6.85
CA ILE A 119 1.25 20.18 5.92
C ILE A 119 1.07 19.19 4.77
N SER A 120 1.02 19.70 3.54
CA SER A 120 0.91 18.89 2.33
C SER A 120 2.10 17.94 2.20
N LEU A 121 1.81 16.73 1.74
CA LEU A 121 2.79 15.69 1.40
C LEU A 121 2.68 15.37 -0.08
N LYS A 122 3.81 15.21 -0.75
CA LYS A 122 3.85 14.67 -2.09
C LYS A 122 4.15 13.18 -2.00
N LEU A 123 3.19 12.33 -2.32
CA LEU A 123 3.31 10.87 -2.24
C LEU A 123 4.42 10.36 -3.18
N SER A 124 4.50 10.92 -4.38
CA SER A 124 5.47 10.54 -5.41
C SER A 124 6.83 11.28 -5.28
N SER A 125 7.30 11.57 -4.05
CA SER A 125 8.56 12.29 -3.83
C SER A 125 9.78 11.36 -3.68
N LYS A 126 9.56 10.04 -3.65
CA LYS A 126 10.53 9.00 -3.23
C LYS A 126 10.92 9.04 -1.74
N ASP A 127 10.59 10.10 -1.02
CA ASP A 127 10.87 10.16 0.42
C ASP A 127 10.07 9.09 1.18
N PRO A 128 10.63 8.51 2.24
CA PRO A 128 9.92 7.53 3.04
C PRO A 128 8.80 8.20 3.85
N ILE A 129 7.58 7.66 3.68
CA ILE A 129 6.38 8.06 4.40
C ILE A 129 5.96 6.89 5.28
N ARG A 130 5.63 7.17 6.54
CA ARG A 130 5.04 6.19 7.44
C ARG A 130 3.53 6.38 7.48
N ALA A 131 2.79 5.29 7.31
CA ALA A 131 1.35 5.25 7.45
C ALA A 131 0.95 4.44 8.69
N TRP A 132 -0.23 4.79 9.22
CA TRP A 132 -0.95 4.07 10.25
C TRP A 132 -2.41 3.98 9.84
N ILE A 133 -2.97 2.78 9.85
CA ILE A 133 -4.39 2.55 9.62
C ILE A 133 -4.91 1.81 10.85
N GLU A 134 -5.88 2.39 11.54
CA GLU A 134 -6.37 1.90 12.81
C GLU A 134 -7.89 1.86 12.79
N TYR A 135 -8.45 0.68 13.02
CA TYR A 135 -9.88 0.47 13.17
C TYR A 135 -10.22 0.15 14.62
N ASN A 136 -11.08 0.97 15.23
CA ASN A 136 -11.69 0.69 16.52
C ASN A 136 -13.07 0.08 16.31
N GLY A 137 -13.23 -1.22 16.60
CA GLY A 137 -14.50 -1.93 16.44
C GLY A 137 -15.61 -1.41 17.34
N GLY A 138 -15.27 -1.01 18.57
CA GLY A 138 -16.24 -0.50 19.54
C GLY A 138 -16.83 0.86 19.13
N GLU A 139 -16.05 1.68 18.44
CA GLU A 139 -16.48 2.98 17.91
C GLU A 139 -16.91 2.92 16.43
N MET A 140 -16.70 1.78 15.77
CA MET A 140 -16.85 1.60 14.32
C MET A 140 -16.09 2.68 13.53
N LEU A 141 -14.86 2.98 13.94
CA LEU A 141 -14.11 4.12 13.43
C LEU A 141 -12.80 3.68 12.79
N LEU A 142 -12.65 3.95 11.49
CA LEU A 142 -11.41 3.76 10.74
C LEU A 142 -10.66 5.08 10.63
N ASN A 143 -9.43 5.12 11.13
CA ASN A 143 -8.54 6.26 11.04
C ASN A 143 -7.35 5.95 10.14
N VAL A 144 -7.02 6.88 9.26
CA VAL A 144 -5.82 6.82 8.41
C VAL A 144 -4.94 8.01 8.74
N THR A 145 -3.71 7.75 9.13
CA THR A 145 -2.69 8.75 9.43
C THR A 145 -1.45 8.47 8.60
N LEU A 146 -0.80 9.52 8.10
CA LEU A 146 0.51 9.43 7.45
C LEU A 146 1.38 10.60 7.89
N ALA A 147 2.70 10.44 7.82
CA ALA A 147 3.69 11.49 8.04
C ALA A 147 5.04 11.10 7.41
N PRO A 148 5.95 12.06 7.17
CA PRO A 148 7.34 11.73 6.83
C PRO A 148 7.97 10.81 7.88
N LEU A 149 8.90 9.95 7.48
CA LEU A 149 9.50 8.93 8.35
C LEU A 149 10.13 9.48 9.64
N ASP A 150 10.74 10.67 9.56
CA ASP A 150 11.41 11.37 10.67
C ASP A 150 10.45 12.12 11.60
N THR A 151 9.14 12.05 11.32
CA THR A 151 8.09 12.74 12.05
C THR A 151 7.34 11.78 12.95
N SER A 152 7.13 12.16 14.22
CA SER A 152 6.30 11.39 15.14
C SER A 152 4.84 11.34 14.65
N LYS A 153 4.13 10.25 14.98
CA LYS A 153 2.75 10.06 14.55
C LYS A 153 1.89 11.30 14.87
N PRO A 154 1.24 11.91 13.87
CA PRO A 154 0.29 13.01 14.07
C PRO A 154 -0.80 12.69 15.09
N LYS A 155 -1.21 13.71 15.87
CA LYS A 155 -2.30 13.57 16.84
C LYS A 155 -3.66 13.39 16.16
N PHE A 156 -3.85 14.03 15.00
CA PHE A 156 -5.08 13.93 14.23
C PHE A 156 -4.83 13.11 12.96
N PRO A 157 -5.73 12.17 12.64
CA PRO A 157 -5.64 11.42 11.39
C PRO A 157 -5.94 12.34 10.19
N LEU A 158 -5.45 11.95 9.01
CA LEU A 158 -5.85 12.59 7.76
C LEU A 158 -7.32 12.26 7.45
N LEU A 159 -7.68 10.98 7.52
CA LEU A 159 -9.05 10.49 7.29
C LEU A 159 -9.60 9.84 8.54
N SER A 160 -10.88 10.07 8.83
CA SER A 160 -11.60 9.41 9.92
C SER A 160 -13.01 9.10 9.46
N ARG A 161 -13.33 7.81 9.31
CA ARG A 161 -14.59 7.34 8.75
C ARG A 161 -15.30 6.40 9.71
N LYS A 162 -16.55 6.74 10.05
CA LYS A 162 -17.45 5.80 10.72
C LYS A 162 -17.94 4.75 9.73
N MET A 163 -17.64 3.48 9.99
CA MET A 163 -18.05 2.37 9.14
C MET A 163 -18.09 1.06 9.91
N ASN A 164 -19.09 0.25 9.63
CA ASN A 164 -19.22 -1.07 10.21
C ASN A 164 -18.52 -2.11 9.34
N LEU A 165 -17.27 -2.47 9.68
CA LEU A 165 -16.51 -3.45 8.88
C LEU A 165 -17.09 -4.86 8.91
N SER A 166 -18.01 -5.19 9.83
CA SER A 166 -18.70 -6.49 9.82
C SER A 166 -19.61 -6.67 8.60
N GLU A 167 -20.01 -5.58 7.93
CA GLU A 167 -20.78 -5.62 6.69
C GLU A 167 -19.91 -5.89 5.46
N ILE A 168 -18.58 -5.75 5.60
CA ILE A 168 -17.61 -5.92 4.51
C ILE A 168 -16.83 -7.22 4.70
N PHE A 169 -16.34 -7.49 5.91
CA PHE A 169 -15.42 -8.60 6.16
C PHE A 169 -16.13 -9.92 6.38
N LEU A 170 -15.53 -10.97 5.85
CA LEU A 170 -15.87 -12.35 6.15
C LEU A 170 -15.09 -12.84 7.38
N GLY A 171 -15.36 -14.06 7.83
CA GLY A 171 -14.72 -14.61 9.03
C GLY A 171 -13.19 -14.73 8.94
N LYS A 172 -12.65 -14.88 7.73
CA LYS A 172 -11.21 -14.95 7.46
C LYS A 172 -10.90 -14.08 6.24
N MET A 173 -9.88 -13.24 6.35
CA MET A 173 -9.45 -12.32 5.29
C MET A 173 -7.93 -12.33 5.17
N TYR A 174 -7.40 -11.91 4.03
CA TYR A 174 -5.99 -11.69 3.79
C TYR A 174 -5.68 -10.20 3.89
N VAL A 175 -4.49 -9.88 4.38
CA VAL A 175 -3.97 -8.52 4.47
C VAL A 175 -2.70 -8.41 3.64
N GLY A 176 -2.54 -7.29 2.95
CA GLY A 176 -1.42 -7.12 2.04
C GLY A 176 -1.41 -5.76 1.36
N PHE A 177 -0.66 -5.70 0.27
CA PHE A 177 -0.49 -4.53 -0.56
C PHE A 177 -0.75 -4.87 -2.02
N SER A 178 -1.28 -3.91 -2.76
CA SER A 178 -1.33 -3.92 -4.22
C SER A 178 -0.73 -2.62 -4.73
N ALA A 179 -0.06 -2.68 -5.86
CA ALA A 179 0.43 -1.49 -6.54
C ALA A 179 0.27 -1.66 -8.05
N SER A 180 -0.10 -0.59 -8.73
CA SER A 180 -0.19 -0.54 -10.18
C SER A 180 0.76 0.49 -10.75
N THR A 181 1.04 0.35 -12.04
CA THR A 181 1.66 1.44 -12.78
C THR A 181 0.91 1.71 -14.07
N GLY A 182 1.16 2.85 -14.70
CA GLY A 182 0.52 3.27 -15.95
C GLY A 182 1.57 3.63 -17.01
N ASN A 183 1.28 4.66 -17.79
CA ASN A 183 2.21 5.16 -18.81
C ASN A 183 3.52 5.68 -18.19
N ILE A 184 3.43 6.31 -17.01
CA ILE A 184 4.59 6.64 -16.20
C ILE A 184 4.87 5.45 -15.29
N THR A 185 6.07 4.87 -15.41
CA THR A 185 6.51 3.79 -14.53
C THR A 185 6.98 4.37 -13.20
N GLY A 186 6.26 4.05 -12.13
CA GLY A 186 6.65 4.33 -10.75
C GLY A 186 6.91 3.04 -9.97
N ASN A 187 8.03 3.01 -9.25
CA ASN A 187 8.32 1.98 -8.27
C ASN A 187 7.64 2.32 -6.94
N HIS A 188 7.07 1.28 -6.32
CA HIS A 188 6.38 1.35 -5.06
C HIS A 188 7.09 0.44 -4.08
N TYR A 189 7.62 1.01 -3.00
CA TYR A 189 8.41 0.30 -2.00
C TYR A 189 7.64 0.23 -0.70
N VAL A 190 7.64 -0.93 -0.04
CA VAL A 190 7.24 -1.09 1.36
C VAL A 190 8.44 -1.67 2.10
N THR A 191 9.06 -0.87 2.95
CA THR A 191 10.37 -1.18 3.57
C THR A 191 10.25 -1.66 5.02
N GLY A 192 9.09 -1.47 5.64
CA GLY A 192 8.75 -2.00 6.96
C GLY A 192 7.26 -2.10 7.11
N TRP A 193 6.78 -3.15 7.78
CA TRP A 193 5.35 -3.39 7.99
C TRP A 193 5.10 -4.16 9.29
N SER A 194 4.07 -3.73 10.01
CA SER A 194 3.55 -4.37 11.21
C SER A 194 2.03 -4.34 11.17
N PHE A 195 1.40 -5.46 11.50
CA PHE A 195 -0.05 -5.60 11.56
C PHE A 195 -0.42 -6.24 12.90
N SER A 196 -1.46 -5.73 13.55
CA SER A 196 -2.08 -6.36 14.71
C SER A 196 -3.58 -6.37 14.57
N ARG A 197 -4.20 -7.49 14.92
CA ARG A 197 -5.65 -7.60 15.09
C ARG A 197 -6.09 -7.19 16.51
N GLU A 198 -5.15 -7.04 17.42
CA GLU A 198 -5.44 -6.79 18.83
C GLU A 198 -4.60 -5.61 19.31
N GLY A 199 -5.30 -4.51 19.65
CA GLY A 199 -4.64 -3.28 20.07
C GLY A 199 -3.76 -2.66 18.97
N LYS A 200 -2.64 -2.08 19.40
CA LYS A 200 -1.72 -1.30 18.56
C LYS A 200 -0.67 -2.21 17.91
N ALA A 201 -0.46 -2.06 16.61
CA ALA A 201 0.60 -2.71 15.86
C ALA A 201 1.95 -2.41 16.50
N LYS A 202 2.76 -3.46 16.66
CA LYS A 202 4.08 -3.35 17.30
C LYS A 202 4.94 -2.38 16.50
N ASP A 203 5.59 -1.46 17.18
CA ASP A 203 6.54 -0.57 16.53
C ASP A 203 7.76 -1.37 16.06
N PHE A 204 8.41 -0.90 15.00
CA PHE A 204 9.62 -1.50 14.45
C PHE A 204 10.72 -0.47 14.37
N ASP A 205 11.97 -0.94 14.51
CA ASP A 205 13.13 -0.06 14.52
C ASP A 205 13.36 0.54 13.13
N LEU A 206 13.13 1.85 13.03
CA LEU A 206 13.26 2.59 11.78
C LEU A 206 14.71 2.64 11.29
N ALA A 207 15.69 2.47 12.18
CA ALA A 207 17.10 2.43 11.82
C ALA A 207 17.50 1.13 11.11
N LEU A 208 16.68 0.07 11.22
CA LEU A 208 16.89 -1.22 10.57
C LEU A 208 16.18 -1.32 9.21
N LEU A 209 15.52 -0.25 8.76
CA LEU A 209 14.86 -0.24 7.46
C LEU A 209 15.91 -0.25 6.34
N PRO A 210 15.68 -1.00 5.25
CA PRO A 210 16.55 -0.98 4.09
C PRO A 210 16.60 0.41 3.46
N SER A 211 17.80 0.88 3.10
CA SER A 211 17.97 2.14 2.37
C SER A 211 17.53 1.99 0.91
N LEU A 212 16.79 2.97 0.40
CA LEU A 212 16.39 3.04 -1.02
C LEU A 212 17.46 3.69 -1.90
N SER A 213 18.75 3.53 -1.55
CA SER A 213 19.86 4.06 -2.33
C SER A 213 19.77 3.57 -3.78
N THR A 214 19.86 4.50 -4.72
CA THR A 214 20.06 4.17 -6.13
C THR A 214 21.39 3.44 -6.27
N PRO A 215 21.49 2.35 -7.08
CA PRO A 215 22.80 1.83 -7.44
C PRO A 215 23.63 2.99 -8.02
N SER A 216 24.87 3.10 -7.54
CA SER A 216 25.81 4.09 -8.05
C SER A 216 26.14 3.74 -9.50
N PRO A 217 26.34 4.70 -10.41
CA PRO A 217 26.78 4.42 -11.79
C PRO A 217 28.06 3.55 -11.84
N SER A 218 28.86 3.56 -10.78
CA SER A 218 30.08 2.77 -10.63
C SER A 218 29.85 1.25 -10.52
N ASP A 219 28.62 0.77 -10.32
CA ASP A 219 28.31 -0.67 -10.35
C ASP A 219 28.20 -1.22 -11.79
N PHE A 220 28.37 -0.37 -12.81
CA PHE A 220 28.32 -0.73 -14.24
C PHE A 220 29.69 -0.71 -14.95
N ASP A 221 30.78 -0.36 -14.26
CA ASP A 221 32.10 -0.20 -14.90
C ASP A 221 32.95 -1.48 -14.96
N ASP A 222 32.41 -2.66 -14.62
CA ASP A 222 33.16 -3.93 -14.71
C ASP A 222 32.78 -4.80 -15.92
N PHE A 223 32.12 -4.22 -16.93
CA PHE A 223 31.85 -4.88 -18.21
C PHE A 223 32.70 -4.24 -19.33
N ASP A 224 33.89 -4.79 -19.55
CA ASP A 224 34.71 -4.49 -20.73
C ASP A 224 34.11 -5.18 -21.98
N PRO A 225 33.61 -4.44 -22.99
CA PRO A 225 32.97 -5.01 -24.16
C PRO A 225 33.93 -5.32 -25.31
N PHE A 226 35.26 -5.25 -25.12
CA PHE A 226 36.24 -5.51 -26.19
C PHE A 226 37.04 -6.81 -25.99
N SER A 227 36.36 -7.95 -26.05
CA SER A 227 36.97 -9.22 -26.42
C SER A 227 36.12 -9.91 -27.49
N SER A 228 36.41 -9.56 -28.74
CA SER A 228 35.77 -9.98 -29.98
C SER A 228 35.85 -11.49 -30.27
N SER A 229 34.72 -12.14 -30.60
CA SER A 229 34.49 -12.72 -31.94
C SER A 229 33.06 -13.33 -32.06
N ASP A 230 32.31 -12.75 -33.01
CA ASP A 230 30.98 -13.11 -33.57
C ASP A 230 30.98 -14.53 -34.23
N PRO A 231 29.86 -15.18 -34.65
CA PRO A 231 28.59 -14.57 -35.09
C PRO A 231 27.24 -15.20 -34.68
N SER A 232 26.22 -14.33 -34.79
CA SER A 232 24.76 -14.57 -34.90
C SER A 232 24.37 -15.61 -35.98
N PRO A 233 23.13 -16.19 -36.01
CA PRO A 233 21.88 -15.40 -36.04
C PRO A 233 20.66 -15.94 -35.25
N ASP A 234 19.85 -14.94 -34.87
CA ASP A 234 18.39 -14.87 -34.87
C ASP A 234 17.49 -15.54 -33.81
N SER A 235 16.64 -14.64 -33.29
CA SER A 235 15.32 -14.82 -32.67
C SER A 235 15.25 -15.18 -31.19
N ALA A 236 15.74 -14.29 -30.32
CA ALA A 236 15.19 -14.17 -28.97
C ALA A 236 14.16 -13.04 -28.95
N THR A 237 12.88 -13.44 -28.98
CA THR A 237 11.73 -12.59 -28.67
C THR A 237 11.95 -11.86 -27.34
N VAL A 238 11.79 -10.55 -27.40
CA VAL A 238 11.79 -9.61 -26.27
C VAL A 238 10.85 -10.11 -25.17
N ASN A 239 11.41 -10.43 -24.01
CA ASN A 239 10.63 -10.73 -22.80
C ASN A 239 10.43 -9.40 -22.02
N PRO A 240 9.22 -9.07 -21.55
CA PRO A 240 8.79 -7.71 -21.29
C PRO A 240 9.23 -7.21 -19.90
N TYR A 241 9.24 -5.89 -19.77
CA TYR A 241 9.42 -5.08 -18.56
C TYR A 241 9.04 -5.81 -17.25
N ARG A 242 10.06 -6.33 -16.55
CA ARG A 242 9.92 -6.84 -15.18
C ARG A 242 9.69 -5.65 -14.23
N THR A 243 8.47 -5.49 -13.74
CA THR A 243 8.20 -4.76 -12.49
C THR A 243 9.01 -5.44 -11.37
N LYS A 244 9.94 -4.72 -10.73
CA LYS A 244 10.57 -5.20 -9.49
C LYS A 244 9.63 -4.88 -8.32
N VAL A 245 8.88 -5.87 -7.85
CA VAL A 245 8.29 -5.82 -6.51
C VAL A 245 9.42 -6.13 -5.53
N VAL A 246 9.97 -5.11 -4.87
CA VAL A 246 10.96 -5.29 -3.80
C VAL A 246 10.23 -5.23 -2.47
N ILE A 247 9.92 -6.41 -1.93
CA ILE A 247 9.58 -6.64 -0.52
C ILE A 247 10.89 -6.97 0.18
N ILE A 248 11.40 -6.11 1.05
CA ILE A 248 12.49 -6.49 1.96
C ILE A 248 11.86 -6.74 3.32
N CYS A 249 11.54 -8.00 3.58
CA CYS A 249 11.32 -8.49 4.93
C CYS A 249 12.67 -8.50 5.66
N THR A 250 12.86 -7.62 6.65
CA THR A 250 13.76 -8.01 7.73
C THR A 250 13.08 -9.13 8.49
N LEU A 251 13.73 -10.30 8.49
CA LEU A 251 13.40 -11.44 9.32
C LEU A 251 13.60 -11.04 10.79
N ALA A 252 12.75 -10.17 11.34
CA ALA A 252 12.55 -10.15 12.77
C ALA A 252 11.81 -11.44 13.04
N ILE A 253 12.51 -12.40 13.64
CA ILE A 253 11.95 -13.59 14.28
C ILE A 253 10.59 -13.17 14.87
N MET A 254 9.51 -13.53 14.19
CA MET A 254 8.18 -13.47 14.75
C MET A 254 8.21 -14.52 15.86
N ILE A 255 8.60 -14.10 17.05
CA ILE A 255 8.05 -14.69 18.25
C ILE A 255 6.58 -14.32 18.17
N PHE A 256 5.79 -15.21 17.57
CA PHE A 256 4.35 -15.16 17.60
C PHE A 256 3.94 -15.17 19.07
N MET A 257 3.54 -14.02 19.59
CA MET A 257 2.46 -13.98 20.57
C MET A 257 1.26 -13.49 19.80
N ILE A 258 0.56 -14.45 19.18
CA ILE A 258 -0.88 -14.32 18.96
C ILE A 258 -1.53 -14.44 20.33
#